data_AF-S2SLS9-F1
#
_entry.id   AF-S2SLS9-F1
#
_cell.length_a   1.000
_cell.length_b   1.000
_cell.length_c   1.000
_cell.angle_alpha   90.00
_cell.angle_beta   90.00
_cell.angle_gamma   90.00
#
_symmetry.space_group_name_H-M   'P 1'
#
loop_
_entity.id
_entity.type
_entity.pdbx_description
1 polymer ?
#
loop_
_entity_poly.entity_id
_entity_poly.type
_entity_poly.pdbx_seq_one_letter_code
_entity_poly.pdbx_strand_id
1 'polypeptide(L)' 'FGRTTGMDHGLTTGPYYAFKIAPGIHYTMGGVKINTKTEVLTKKQQPIPALYAAGEVTGGLHGDTESVAIPSPTL' A
#
# COMPACT_ATOMS: atom_id res chain seq x y z
N PHE A 1 -6.61 19.27 18.00
CA PHE A 1 -6.44 18.13 17.08
C PHE A 1 -6.42 18.50 15.59
N GLY A 2 -6.99 19.63 15.14
CA GLY A 2 -6.81 20.08 13.75
C GLY A 2 -7.50 19.24 12.68
N ARG A 3 -8.51 18.44 13.05
CA ARG A 3 -9.28 17.61 12.12
C ARG A 3 -10.21 18.48 11.27
N THR A 4 -10.13 18.34 9.95
CA THR A 4 -10.85 19.15 8.95
C THR A 4 -11.99 18.41 8.23
N THR A 5 -12.14 17.09 8.44
CA THR A 5 -13.09 16.24 7.71
C THR A 5 -13.78 15.21 8.62
N GLY A 6 -14.93 14.70 8.19
CA GLY A 6 -15.64 13.61 8.88
C GLY A 6 -16.05 14.00 10.29
N MET A 7 -16.69 15.18 10.40
CA MET A 7 -17.27 15.76 11.64
C MET A 7 -18.70 16.27 11.38
N ASP A 8 -19.25 15.91 10.22
CA ASP A 8 -20.44 16.50 9.58
C ASP A 8 -21.76 16.06 10.23
N HIS A 9 -21.67 15.13 11.18
CA HIS A 9 -22.78 14.64 12.01
C HIS A 9 -22.44 14.82 13.50
N GLY A 10 -23.27 15.57 14.21
CA GLY A 10 -23.12 15.80 15.64
C GLY A 10 -23.48 14.57 16.48
N LEU A 11 -22.62 14.21 17.43
CA LEU A 11 -22.86 13.13 18.40
C LEU A 11 -23.75 13.63 19.56
N THR A 12 -24.94 14.12 19.23
CA THR A 12 -25.86 14.80 20.17
C THR A 12 -27.01 13.93 20.68
N THR A 13 -27.30 12.83 19.98
CA THR A 13 -28.45 11.95 20.24
C THR A 13 -27.96 10.51 20.36
N GLY A 14 -28.35 9.84 21.44
CA GLY A 14 -28.01 8.43 21.68
C GLY A 14 -28.95 7.43 20.95
N PRO A 15 -28.73 6.12 21.13
CA PRO A 15 -27.73 5.50 21.99
C PRO A 15 -26.29 5.68 21.50
N TYR A 16 -25.35 5.80 22.44
CA TYR A 16 -23.92 5.92 22.14
C TYR A 16 -23.24 4.55 22.17
N TYR A 17 -22.26 4.35 21.29
CA TYR A 17 -21.49 3.11 21.18
C TYR A 17 -20.00 3.40 21.43
N ALA A 18 -19.30 2.46 22.07
CA ALA A 18 -17.87 2.56 22.34
C ALA A 18 -17.20 1.21 22.10
N PHE A 19 -16.00 1.24 21.50
CA PHE A 19 -15.20 0.05 21.18
C PHE A 19 -13.79 0.22 21.73
N LYS A 20 -13.23 -0.85 22.32
CA LYS A 20 -11.82 -0.87 22.71
C LYS A 20 -10.97 -1.20 21.49
N ILE A 21 -10.11 -0.27 21.09
CA ILE A 21 -9.21 -0.40 19.94
C ILE A 21 -7.77 -0.45 20.45
N ALA A 22 -6.91 -1.24 19.80
CA ALA A 22 -5.47 -1.27 20.00
C ALA A 22 -4.76 -1.35 18.63
N PRO A 23 -3.50 -0.91 18.50
CA PRO A 23 -2.73 -1.11 17.28
C PRO A 23 -2.53 -2.60 16.95
N GLY A 24 -2.68 -2.96 15.68
CA GLY A 24 -2.35 -4.27 15.13
C GLY A 24 -1.51 -4.11 13.87
N ILE A 25 -0.73 -5.13 13.52
CA ILE A 25 0.01 -5.16 12.25
C ILE A 25 -1.01 -5.36 11.13
N HIS A 26 -1.13 -4.38 10.24
CA HIS A 26 -2.11 -4.38 9.15
C HIS A 26 -1.48 -4.77 7.81
N TYR A 27 -0.24 -4.35 7.56
CA TYR A 27 0.40 -4.43 6.24
C TYR A 27 1.92 -4.50 6.39
N THR A 28 2.60 -5.21 5.49
CA THR A 28 4.08 -5.19 5.37
C THR A 28 4.50 -4.25 4.24
N MET A 29 5.01 -3.06 4.59
CA MET A 29 5.53 -2.07 3.65
C MET A 29 6.89 -2.54 3.09
N GLY A 30 6.91 -3.62 2.30
CA GLY A 30 8.15 -4.19 1.80
C GLY A 30 8.02 -5.59 1.21
N GLY A 31 8.44 -5.71 -0.04
CA GLY A 31 8.53 -6.96 -0.79
C GLY A 31 9.65 -6.94 -1.84
N VAL A 32 9.54 -7.78 -2.86
CA VAL A 32 10.58 -7.88 -3.90
C VAL A 32 10.61 -6.65 -4.79
N LYS A 33 11.80 -6.10 -5.03
CA LYS A 33 11.93 -4.95 -5.94
C LYS A 33 11.67 -5.41 -7.38
N ILE A 34 10.71 -4.77 -8.05
CA ILE A 34 10.41 -4.98 -9.47
C ILE A 34 10.71 -3.71 -10.28
N ASN A 35 10.80 -3.84 -11.60
CA ASN A 35 10.76 -2.72 -12.54
C ASN A 35 9.34 -2.49 -13.11
N THR A 36 9.22 -1.53 -14.03
CA THR A 36 7.95 -1.15 -14.70
C THR A 36 7.38 -2.21 -15.65
N LYS A 37 8.04 -3.37 -15.79
CA LYS A 37 7.56 -4.57 -16.51
C LYS A 37 7.23 -5.73 -15.56
N THR A 38 7.11 -5.45 -14.26
CA THR A 38 6.95 -6.42 -13.15
C THR A 38 8.07 -7.46 -13.00
N GLU A 39 9.18 -7.32 -13.73
CA GLU A 39 10.36 -8.21 -13.64
C GLU A 39 11.07 -8.03 -12.29
N VAL A 40 11.33 -9.13 -11.58
CA VAL A 40 11.99 -9.11 -10.26
C VAL A 40 13.48 -8.80 -10.40
N LEU A 41 13.97 -7.84 -9.61
CA LEU A 41 15.33 -7.36 -9.66
C LEU A 41 16.24 -8.05 -8.64
N THR A 42 17.41 -8.47 -9.09
CA THR A 42 18.53 -8.86 -8.23
C THR A 42 19.04 -7.68 -7.38
N LYS A 43 19.86 -7.97 -6.36
CA LYS A 43 20.60 -6.95 -5.60
C LYS A 43 21.47 -6.02 -6.47
N LYS A 44 21.81 -6.42 -7.71
CA LYS A 44 22.57 -5.62 -8.71
C LYS A 44 21.65 -4.85 -9.69
N GLN A 45 20.36 -4.72 -9.39
CA GLN A 45 19.32 -4.10 -10.23
C GLN A 45 19.16 -4.74 -11.63
N GLN A 46 19.68 -5.95 -11.83
CA GLN A 46 19.46 -6.73 -13.06
C GLN A 46 18.18 -7.56 -12.92
N PRO A 47 17.31 -7.63 -13.94
CA PRO A 47 16.11 -8.47 -13.91
C PRO A 47 16.48 -9.96 -13.89
N ILE A 48 15.67 -10.76 -13.22
CA ILE A 48 15.77 -12.23 -13.22
C ILE A 48 14.87 -12.75 -14.35
N PRO A 49 15.42 -13.44 -15.39
CA PRO A 49 14.62 -13.93 -16.50
C PRO A 49 13.47 -14.83 -16.04
N ALA A 50 12.29 -14.62 -16.63
CA ALA A 50 11.04 -15.32 -16.33
C ALA A 50 10.49 -15.20 -14.89
N LEU A 51 11.05 -14.34 -14.02
CA LEU A 51 10.54 -14.11 -12.67
C LEU A 51 9.86 -12.75 -12.54
N TYR A 52 8.56 -12.77 -12.25
CA TYR A 52 7.69 -11.59 -12.13
C TYR A 52 6.98 -11.56 -10.77
N ALA A 53 6.61 -10.37 -10.30
CA ALA A 53 5.84 -10.19 -9.07
C ALA A 53 4.92 -8.95 -9.13
N ALA A 54 3.77 -8.99 -8.46
CA ALA A 54 2.79 -7.89 -8.43
C ALA A 54 1.95 -7.91 -7.14
N GLY A 55 1.46 -6.73 -6.71
CA GLY A 55 0.70 -6.57 -5.46
C GLY A 55 1.58 -6.31 -4.23
N GLU A 56 1.05 -6.59 -3.04
CA GLU A 56 1.65 -6.43 -1.68
C GLU A 56 2.95 -7.22 -1.45
N VAL A 57 3.42 -7.96 -2.45
CA VAL A 57 4.68 -8.70 -2.42
C VAL A 57 5.84 -7.90 -3.04
N THR A 58 5.74 -6.58 -3.27
CA THR A 58 6.70 -5.81 -4.11
C THR A 58 7.31 -4.56 -3.41
N GLY A 59 8.12 -3.70 -4.07
CA GLY A 59 8.78 -2.56 -3.36
C GLY A 59 9.17 -1.29 -4.16
N GLY A 60 8.44 -0.16 -3.99
CA GLY A 60 8.70 1.20 -4.53
C GLY A 60 7.74 2.41 -4.23
N LEU A 61 6.42 2.27 -4.01
CA LEU A 61 5.39 3.36 -4.06
C LEU A 61 5.17 4.25 -2.81
N HIS A 62 4.74 3.68 -1.67
CA HIS A 62 4.15 4.37 -0.50
C HIS A 62 5.18 5.21 0.31
N GLY A 63 6.29 5.61 -0.32
CA GLY A 63 7.56 5.89 0.33
C GLY A 63 8.42 4.61 0.28
N ASP A 64 9.32 4.56 -0.70
CA ASP A 64 10.30 3.48 -0.95
C ASP A 64 9.74 2.02 -1.16
N THR A 65 8.42 1.72 -0.97
CA THR A 65 7.74 0.37 -1.02
C THR A 65 6.23 0.47 -1.43
N GLU A 66 5.54 -0.09 -2.46
CA GLU A 66 5.54 -1.25 -3.41
C GLU A 66 5.80 -0.87 -4.91
N SER A 67 6.54 -1.61 -5.75
CA SER A 67 7.02 -1.04 -7.06
C SER A 67 6.02 -1.16 -8.23
N VAL A 68 4.72 -1.07 -7.93
CA VAL A 68 3.64 -1.41 -8.88
C VAL A 68 3.35 -0.24 -9.83
N ALA A 69 4.22 -0.06 -10.82
CA ALA A 69 3.86 0.62 -12.05
C ALA A 69 3.03 -0.34 -12.91
N ILE A 70 1.69 -0.26 -12.79
CA ILE A 70 0.79 -0.86 -13.77
C ILE A 70 0.95 -0.03 -15.06
N PRO A 71 1.40 -0.61 -16.19
CA PRO A 71 1.36 0.12 -17.46
C PRO A 71 -0.11 0.38 -17.82
N SER A 72 -0.45 1.66 -18.00
CA SER A 72 -1.79 2.05 -18.46
C SER A 72 -2.08 1.37 -19.80
N PRO A 73 -3.27 0.77 -20.01
CA PRO A 73 -3.63 0.14 -21.27
C PRO A 73 -3.93 1.21 -22.33
N THR A 74 -2.88 1.75 -22.94
CA THR A 74 -2.98 2.53 -24.17
C THR A 74 -3.28 1.57 -25.32
N LEU A 75 -4.38 1.83 -26.02
CA LEU A 75 -4.78 1.16 -27.28
C LEU A 75 -3.87 1.59 -28.45
#